data_AF-A0A7S9CT13-F1
#
_entry.id   AF-A0A7S9CT13-F1
#
_cell.length_a   1.000
_cell.length_b   1.000
_cell.length_c   1.000
_cell.angle_alpha   90.00
_cell.angle_beta   90.00
_cell.angle_gamma   90.00
#
_symmetry.space_group_name_H-M   'P 1'
#
loop_
_entity.id
_entity.type
_entity.pdbx_description
1 polymer ?
#
loop_
_entity_poly.entity_id
_entity_poly.type
_entity_poly.pdbx_seq_one_letter_code
_entity_poly.pdbx_strand_id
1 'polypeptide(L)'
;MKISPFISYAQSLAWISCFVALLVVIFMISSLLFFDLAHGNPYRPSRDLGTTVVIVPLLMALIAALGTLLVLTVPQFFQAFTIEALGRIFGDRARFAVLPVLPLTAILSWYCRDYLTPSYELGINAGPDWTPYQHGITLHRYFTTLMFQAAPTLFSLLHMDLGTRGKSRTRLLLVTAALVAIAGSIGGYTAAQQQIRLLETSTQPSR
;
A
#
# COMPACT_ATOMS: atom_id res chain seq x y z
N MET A 1 -3.45 -1.66 -32.14
CA MET A 1 -4.42 -0.80 -31.45
C MET A 1 -3.69 -0.09 -30.31
N LYS A 2 -3.54 1.24 -30.34
CA LYS A 2 -2.88 1.98 -29.24
C LYS A 2 -3.86 2.04 -28.05
N ILE A 3 -3.49 1.44 -26.91
CA ILE A 3 -4.27 1.53 -25.68
C ILE A 3 -4.05 2.93 -25.10
N SER A 4 -5.14 3.62 -24.74
CA SER A 4 -5.07 4.94 -24.10
C SER A 4 -4.31 4.86 -22.76
N PRO A 5 -3.48 5.87 -22.42
CA PRO A 5 -2.82 5.94 -21.11
C PRO A 5 -3.81 5.79 -19.95
N PHE A 6 -4.99 6.40 -20.04
CA PHE A 6 -6.03 6.30 -19.00
C PHE A 6 -6.50 4.86 -18.75
N ILE A 7 -6.74 4.09 -19.81
CA ILE A 7 -7.16 2.69 -19.69
C ILE A 7 -6.04 1.86 -19.05
N SER A 8 -4.80 2.07 -19.49
CA SER A 8 -3.66 1.33 -18.95
C SER A 8 -3.43 1.64 -17.47
N TYR A 9 -3.60 2.91 -17.06
CA TYR A 9 -3.43 3.36 -15.68
C TYR A 9 -4.60 2.91 -14.78
N ALA A 10 -5.82 2.86 -15.30
CA ALA A 10 -6.95 2.29 -14.58
C ALA A 10 -6.77 0.78 -14.34
N GLN A 11 -6.30 0.06 -15.36
CA GLN A 11 -5.99 -1.38 -15.22
C GLN A 11 -4.83 -1.62 -14.25
N SER A 12 -3.76 -0.81 -14.31
CA SER A 12 -2.66 -0.95 -13.37
C SER A 12 -3.08 -0.62 -11.93
N LEU A 13 -3.94 0.39 -11.74
CA LEU A 13 -4.51 0.71 -10.43
C LEU A 13 -5.32 -0.45 -9.84
N ALA A 14 -6.14 -1.12 -10.66
CA ALA A 14 -6.86 -2.32 -10.21
C ALA A 14 -5.90 -3.42 -9.74
N TRP A 15 -4.83 -3.68 -10.50
CA TRP A 15 -3.80 -4.64 -10.10
C TRP A 15 -3.04 -4.21 -8.84
N ILE A 16 -2.68 -2.93 -8.71
CA ILE A 16 -2.04 -2.39 -7.50
C ILE A 16 -2.94 -2.61 -6.29
N SER A 17 -4.25 -2.36 -6.41
CA SER A 17 -5.23 -2.61 -5.36
C SER A 17 -5.27 -4.10 -4.96
N CYS A 18 -5.28 -5.02 -5.94
CA CYS A 18 -5.18 -6.45 -5.67
C CYS A 18 -3.86 -6.83 -4.97
N PHE A 19 -2.74 -6.24 -5.36
CA PHE A 19 -1.44 -6.51 -4.74
C PHE A 19 -1.35 -5.98 -3.31
N VAL A 20 -1.90 -4.81 -3.02
CA VAL A 20 -1.97 -4.29 -1.64
C VAL A 20 -2.88 -5.17 -0.79
N ALA A 21 -4.03 -5.60 -1.32
CA ALA A 21 -4.90 -6.54 -0.63
C ALA A 21 -4.18 -7.85 -0.31
N LEU A 22 -3.49 -8.43 -1.29
CA LEU A 22 -2.70 -9.65 -1.12
C LEU A 22 -1.57 -9.46 -0.09
N LEU A 23 -0.88 -8.32 -0.12
CA LEU A 23 0.15 -7.98 0.86
C LEU A 23 -0.39 -8.03 2.28
N VAL A 24 -1.55 -7.40 2.52
CA VAL A 24 -2.22 -7.35 3.83
C VAL A 24 -2.65 -8.74 4.29
N VAL A 25 -3.22 -9.55 3.38
CA VAL A 25 -3.59 -10.95 3.71
C VAL A 25 -2.36 -11.73 4.17
N ILE A 26 -1.29 -11.73 3.38
CA ILE A 26 -0.08 -12.50 3.68
C ILE A 26 0.60 -11.98 4.96
N PHE A 27 0.65 -10.66 5.14
CA PHE A 27 1.15 -10.03 6.35
C PHE A 27 0.40 -10.51 7.60
N MET A 28 -0.93 -10.43 7.58
CA MET A 28 -1.74 -10.81 8.74
C MET A 28 -1.68 -12.31 9.01
N ILE A 29 -1.82 -13.14 7.98
CA ILE A 29 -1.70 -14.60 8.14
C ILE A 29 -0.33 -14.96 8.70
N SER A 30 0.75 -14.41 8.14
CA SER A 30 2.11 -14.70 8.63
C SER A 30 2.27 -14.26 10.09
N SER A 31 1.81 -13.05 10.43
CA SER A 31 1.83 -12.55 11.82
C SER A 31 1.10 -13.48 12.78
N LEU A 32 -0.14 -13.86 12.43
CA LEU A 32 -0.96 -14.75 13.24
C LEU A 32 -0.36 -16.16 13.36
N LEU A 33 0.17 -16.74 12.29
CA LEU A 33 0.79 -18.06 12.34
C LEU A 33 2.03 -18.06 13.25
N PHE A 34 2.90 -17.06 13.13
CA PHE A 34 4.11 -17.00 13.98
C PHE A 34 3.76 -16.69 15.44
N PHE A 35 2.81 -15.80 15.69
CA PHE A 35 2.42 -15.44 17.05
C PHE A 35 1.60 -16.54 17.74
N ASP A 36 0.55 -17.04 17.10
CA ASP A 36 -0.39 -17.97 17.74
C ASP A 36 0.11 -19.41 17.70
N LEU A 37 0.70 -19.88 16.59
CA LEU A 37 1.13 -21.29 16.45
C LEU A 37 2.57 -21.53 16.88
N ALA A 38 3.51 -20.65 16.51
CA ALA A 38 4.92 -20.91 16.80
C ALA A 38 5.31 -20.53 18.26
N HIS A 39 4.74 -19.45 18.80
CA HIS A 39 4.98 -19.05 20.18
C HIS A 39 3.97 -19.66 21.18
N GLY A 40 2.77 -20.03 20.71
CA GLY A 40 1.73 -20.63 21.55
C GLY A 40 1.01 -19.58 22.40
N ASN A 41 0.13 -18.81 21.76
CA ASN A 41 -0.62 -17.74 22.43
C ASN A 41 -1.55 -18.31 23.54
N PRO A 42 -1.32 -17.99 24.82
CA PRO A 42 -2.12 -18.53 25.92
C PRO A 42 -3.51 -17.91 26.03
N TYR A 43 -3.76 -16.79 25.34
CA TYR A 43 -5.00 -16.00 25.44
C TYR A 43 -6.00 -16.27 24.31
N ARG A 44 -5.65 -17.07 23.30
CA ARG A 44 -6.55 -17.38 22.16
C ARG A 44 -6.77 -18.89 22.05
N PRO A 45 -8.01 -19.39 22.26
CA PRO A 45 -8.30 -20.81 22.08
C PRO A 45 -8.17 -21.21 20.60
N SER A 46 -7.60 -22.39 20.33
CA SER A 46 -7.29 -22.88 18.97
C SER A 46 -8.51 -22.99 18.05
N ARG A 47 -9.72 -23.09 18.63
CA ARG A 47 -10.99 -23.13 17.89
C ARG A 47 -11.34 -21.81 17.20
N ASP A 48 -10.92 -20.68 17.77
CA ASP A 48 -11.17 -19.33 17.21
C ASP A 48 -10.04 -18.87 16.28
N LEU A 49 -8.94 -19.62 16.24
CA LEU A 49 -7.79 -19.30 15.41
C LEU A 49 -8.13 -19.39 13.91
N GLY A 50 -8.77 -20.47 13.49
CA GLY A 50 -9.10 -20.69 12.08
C GLY A 50 -10.03 -19.62 11.50
N THR A 51 -11.07 -19.23 12.26
CA THR A 51 -12.00 -18.16 11.86
C THR A 51 -11.30 -16.80 11.84
N THR A 52 -10.45 -16.51 12.83
CA THR A 52 -9.71 -15.24 12.89
C THR A 52 -8.69 -15.11 11.76
N VAL A 53 -7.96 -16.18 11.43
CA VAL A 53 -6.95 -16.21 10.35
C VAL A 53 -7.56 -16.05 8.95
N VAL A 54 -8.86 -16.33 8.79
CA VAL A 54 -9.55 -16.18 7.50
C VAL A 54 -10.32 -14.86 7.44
N ILE A 55 -11.18 -14.58 8.41
CA ILE A 55 -12.15 -13.46 8.32
C ILE A 55 -11.43 -12.11 8.46
N VAL A 56 -10.54 -11.97 9.45
CA VAL A 56 -9.89 -10.67 9.73
C VAL A 56 -8.97 -10.26 8.58
N PRO A 57 -8.09 -11.12 8.03
CA PRO A 57 -7.26 -10.75 6.89
C PRO A 57 -8.06 -10.38 5.65
N LEU A 58 -9.17 -11.08 5.35
CA LEU A 58 -10.02 -10.76 4.22
C LEU A 58 -10.70 -9.39 4.36
N LEU A 59 -11.24 -9.08 5.54
CA LEU A 59 -11.84 -7.78 5.82
C LEU A 59 -10.82 -6.65 5.69
N MET A 60 -9.63 -6.84 6.26
CA MET A 60 -8.54 -5.85 6.19
C MET A 60 -8.01 -5.70 4.76
N ALA A 61 -7.97 -6.77 3.98
CA ALA A 61 -7.62 -6.73 2.57
C ALA A 61 -8.62 -5.93 1.74
N LEU A 62 -9.92 -6.07 2.01
CA LEU A 62 -10.97 -5.26 1.37
C LEU A 62 -10.81 -3.77 1.71
N ILE A 63 -10.60 -3.45 2.99
CA ILE A 63 -10.34 -2.06 3.43
C ILE A 63 -9.10 -1.51 2.74
N ALA A 64 -8.02 -2.28 2.68
CA ALA A 64 -6.78 -1.87 2.04
C ALA A 64 -6.95 -1.68 0.52
N ALA A 65 -7.72 -2.55 -0.15
CA ALA A 65 -8.04 -2.42 -1.56
C ALA A 65 -8.79 -1.11 -1.85
N LEU A 66 -9.84 -0.83 -1.07
CA LEU A 66 -10.64 0.40 -1.18
C LEU A 66 -9.81 1.64 -0.86
N GLY A 67 -9.03 1.60 0.23
CA GLY A 67 -8.11 2.68 0.58
C GLY A 67 -7.09 2.96 -0.53
N THR A 68 -6.55 1.92 -1.15
CA THR A 68 -5.64 2.06 -2.29
C THR A 68 -6.31 2.75 -3.48
N LEU A 69 -7.54 2.36 -3.82
CA LEU A 69 -8.31 3.01 -4.88
C LEU A 69 -8.54 4.49 -4.56
N LEU A 70 -9.01 4.82 -3.35
CA LEU A 70 -9.28 6.18 -2.94
C LEU A 70 -8.02 7.06 -2.94
N VAL A 71 -6.90 6.54 -2.42
CA VAL A 71 -5.64 7.29 -2.33
C VAL A 71 -4.98 7.48 -3.70
N LEU A 72 -4.98 6.44 -4.55
CA LEU A 72 -4.18 6.43 -5.78
C LEU A 72 -4.94 6.84 -7.04
N THR A 73 -6.28 6.94 -7.02
CA THR A 73 -7.05 7.31 -8.23
C THR A 73 -6.62 8.67 -8.79
N VAL A 74 -6.57 9.71 -7.96
CA VAL A 74 -6.18 11.07 -8.41
C VAL A 74 -4.70 11.10 -8.87
N PRO A 75 -3.74 10.56 -8.10
CA PRO A 75 -2.35 10.40 -8.56
C PRO A 75 -2.20 9.67 -9.90
N GLN A 76 -2.90 8.54 -10.10
CA GLN A 76 -2.81 7.75 -11.34
C GLN A 76 -3.44 8.50 -12.52
N PHE A 77 -4.56 9.20 -12.28
CA PHE A 77 -5.18 10.07 -13.29
C PHE A 77 -4.23 11.19 -13.70
N PHE A 78 -3.57 11.85 -12.74
CA PHE A 78 -2.59 12.90 -13.02
C PHE A 78 -1.41 12.39 -13.86
N GLN A 79 -0.90 11.20 -13.56
CA GLN A 79 0.17 10.58 -14.35
C GLN A 79 -0.29 10.24 -15.78
N ALA A 80 -1.48 9.65 -15.95
CA ALA A 80 -2.04 9.36 -17.26
C ALA A 80 -2.27 10.64 -18.09
N PHE A 81 -2.83 11.68 -17.46
CA PHE A 81 -3.02 13.00 -18.07
C PHE A 81 -1.69 13.61 -18.51
N THR A 82 -0.66 13.54 -17.67
CA THR A 82 0.69 14.05 -18.01
C THR A 82 1.25 13.37 -19.26
N ILE A 83 1.11 12.04 -19.35
CA ILE A 83 1.56 11.26 -20.52
C ILE A 83 0.79 11.68 -21.77
N GLU A 84 -0.54 11.81 -21.67
CA GLU A 84 -1.39 12.18 -22.80
C GLU A 84 -1.09 13.60 -23.32
N ALA A 85 -1.00 14.57 -22.40
CA ALA A 85 -0.71 15.96 -22.73
C ALA A 85 0.66 16.11 -23.41
N LEU A 86 1.68 15.47 -22.86
CA LEU A 86 3.04 15.50 -23.42
C LEU A 86 3.20 14.57 -24.63
N GLY A 87 2.34 13.56 -24.79
CA GLY A 87 2.33 12.66 -25.93
C GLY A 87 2.11 13.38 -27.25
N ARG A 88 1.37 14.49 -27.24
CA ARG A 88 1.18 15.35 -28.42
C ARG A 88 2.47 16.01 -28.90
N ILE A 89 3.42 16.26 -28.00
CA ILE A 89 4.66 16.99 -28.29
C ILE A 89 5.83 16.02 -28.47
N PHE A 90 5.95 15.04 -27.58
CA PHE A 90 7.11 14.13 -27.48
C PHE A 90 6.83 12.71 -27.98
N GLY A 91 5.62 12.44 -28.48
CA GLY A 91 5.21 11.14 -28.99
C GLY A 91 5.36 10.03 -27.95
N ASP A 92 5.83 8.87 -28.38
CA ASP A 92 5.93 7.67 -27.53
C ASP A 92 6.93 7.83 -26.36
N ARG A 93 7.83 8.83 -26.39
CA ARG A 93 8.76 9.12 -25.28
C ARG A 93 8.06 9.76 -24.07
N ALA A 94 6.88 10.35 -24.27
CA ALA A 94 6.11 11.00 -23.21
C ALA A 94 5.74 10.05 -22.06
N ARG A 95 5.76 8.73 -22.28
CA ARG A 95 5.55 7.72 -21.22
C ARG A 95 6.51 7.90 -20.03
N PHE A 96 7.72 8.39 -20.26
CA PHE A 96 8.71 8.59 -19.19
C PHE A 96 8.50 9.90 -18.41
N ALA A 97 7.55 10.75 -18.82
CA ALA A 97 7.24 12.00 -18.11
C ALA A 97 6.71 11.77 -16.70
N VAL A 98 6.26 10.55 -16.37
CA VAL A 98 5.83 10.20 -15.01
C VAL A 98 6.97 10.21 -13.99
N LEU A 99 8.22 10.05 -14.44
CA LEU A 99 9.40 10.05 -13.57
C LEU A 99 9.71 11.46 -13.03
N PRO A 100 9.85 12.52 -13.85
CA PRO A 100 10.09 13.86 -13.33
C PRO A 100 8.89 14.44 -12.55
N VAL A 101 7.65 13.98 -12.79
CA VAL A 101 6.47 14.42 -12.02
C VAL A 101 6.17 13.54 -10.79
N LEU A 102 7.02 12.54 -10.50
CA LEU A 102 6.88 11.69 -9.33
C LEU A 102 6.83 12.49 -8.01
N PRO A 103 7.66 13.53 -7.79
CA PRO A 103 7.54 14.45 -6.64
C PRO A 103 6.14 15.02 -6.45
N LEU A 104 5.54 15.56 -7.52
CA LEU A 104 4.19 16.12 -7.49
C LEU A 104 3.13 15.04 -7.25
N THR A 105 3.33 13.87 -7.86
CA THR A 105 2.44 12.74 -7.66
C THR A 105 2.45 12.27 -6.20
N ALA A 106 3.62 12.27 -5.55
CA ALA A 106 3.75 11.94 -4.13
C ALA A 106 3.02 12.94 -3.25
N ILE A 107 3.10 14.24 -3.56
CA ILE A 107 2.33 15.27 -2.84
C ILE A 107 0.82 15.03 -2.96
N LEU A 108 0.33 14.75 -4.17
CA LEU A 108 -1.08 14.41 -4.39
C LEU A 108 -1.50 13.17 -3.58
N SER A 109 -0.66 12.13 -3.59
CA SER A 109 -0.93 10.88 -2.86
C SER A 109 -0.96 11.12 -1.35
N TRP A 110 -0.08 11.99 -0.84
CA TRP A 110 -0.10 12.41 0.56
C TRP A 110 -1.44 13.07 0.87
N TYR A 111 -1.84 14.10 0.12
CA TYR A 111 -3.11 14.79 0.38
C TYR A 111 -4.31 13.84 0.33
N CYS A 112 -4.39 12.97 -0.68
CA CYS A 112 -5.47 11.99 -0.76
C CYS A 112 -5.49 11.06 0.47
N ARG A 113 -4.33 10.64 0.99
CA ARG A 113 -4.23 9.85 2.22
C ARG A 113 -4.61 10.67 3.46
N ASP A 114 -4.06 11.87 3.60
CA ASP A 114 -4.20 12.75 4.78
C ASP A 114 -5.69 13.06 5.04
N TYR A 115 -6.46 13.32 3.99
CA TYR A 115 -7.92 13.54 4.09
C TYR A 115 -8.73 12.27 4.42
N LEU A 116 -8.23 11.08 4.10
CA LEU A 116 -8.92 9.80 4.38
C LEU A 116 -8.60 9.24 5.76
N THR A 117 -7.41 9.53 6.27
CA THR A 117 -6.99 9.20 7.63
C THR A 117 -6.63 10.49 8.38
N PRO A 118 -7.60 11.40 8.61
CA PRO A 118 -7.34 12.50 9.53
C PRO A 118 -6.91 11.85 10.85
N SER A 119 -5.83 12.33 11.46
CA SER A 119 -5.38 11.82 12.75
C SER A 119 -6.61 11.64 13.65
N TYR A 120 -6.80 10.43 14.19
CA TYR A 120 -8.02 9.95 14.87
C TYR A 120 -8.53 10.83 16.03
N GLU A 121 -7.83 11.91 16.33
CA GLU A 121 -8.25 12.98 17.21
C GLU A 121 -9.09 14.01 16.44
N LEU A 122 -10.30 13.64 16.06
CA LEU A 122 -11.36 14.56 15.61
C LEU A 122 -11.82 15.56 16.71
N GLY A 123 -10.98 15.81 17.73
CA GLY A 123 -11.31 16.61 18.92
C GLY A 123 -12.25 15.90 19.91
N ILE A 124 -12.76 14.71 19.59
CA ILE A 124 -13.80 14.02 20.39
C ILE A 124 -13.21 13.18 21.54
N ASN A 125 -11.93 12.76 21.45
CA ASN A 125 -11.18 12.05 22.50
C ASN A 125 -9.79 12.70 22.75
N ALA A 126 -9.74 14.00 22.58
CA ALA A 126 -8.55 14.82 22.75
C ALA A 126 -8.30 15.04 24.25
N GLY A 127 -7.26 14.39 24.81
CA GLY A 127 -6.79 14.69 26.16
C GLY A 127 -6.26 16.13 26.29
N PRO A 128 -5.84 16.57 27.49
CA PRO A 128 -5.29 17.92 27.70
C PRO A 128 -4.05 18.24 26.85
N ASP A 129 -3.36 17.21 26.33
CA ASP A 129 -2.19 17.34 25.46
C ASP A 129 -2.54 17.37 23.96
N TRP A 130 -3.81 17.55 23.60
CA TRP A 130 -4.22 17.60 22.19
C TRP A 130 -3.57 18.77 21.46
N THR A 131 -2.76 18.43 20.46
CA THR A 131 -2.22 19.42 19.53
C THR A 131 -3.09 19.48 18.27
N PRO A 132 -3.47 20.69 17.79
CA PRO A 132 -4.25 20.81 16.57
C PRO A 132 -3.59 20.07 15.41
N TYR A 133 -4.39 19.31 14.67
CA TYR A 133 -3.93 18.60 13.48
C TYR A 133 -3.29 19.58 12.48
N GLN A 134 -1.96 19.54 12.40
CA GLN A 134 -1.19 20.39 11.51
C GLN A 134 -1.32 19.88 10.07
N HIS A 135 -2.14 20.58 9.30
CA HIS A 135 -2.23 20.38 7.85
C HIS A 135 -0.89 20.75 7.24
N GLY A 136 -0.21 19.78 6.63
CA GLY A 136 1.09 20.04 6.03
C GLY A 136 1.91 18.80 5.78
N ILE A 137 2.62 18.83 4.66
CA ILE A 137 3.58 17.81 4.30
C ILE A 137 4.95 18.18 4.91
N THR A 138 5.33 17.47 5.97
CA THR A 138 6.70 17.59 6.52
C THR A 138 7.68 16.88 5.58
N LEU A 139 8.97 17.20 5.68
CA LEU A 139 10.01 16.54 4.88
C LEU A 139 9.97 15.01 5.03
N HIS A 140 9.77 14.52 6.25
CA HIS A 140 9.64 13.09 6.54
C HIS A 140 8.39 12.46 5.89
N ARG A 141 7.23 13.15 5.99
CA ARG A 141 5.98 12.71 5.34
C ARG A 141 6.14 12.69 3.82
N TYR A 142 6.80 13.70 3.26
CA TYR A 142 7.11 13.79 1.84
C TYR A 142 7.98 12.63 1.36
N PHE A 143 9.14 12.39 1.97
CA PHE A 143 10.03 11.32 1.53
C PHE A 143 9.43 9.93 1.72
N THR A 144 8.70 9.71 2.81
CA THR A 144 7.95 8.46 3.02
C THR A 144 6.94 8.25 1.90
N THR A 145 6.14 9.28 1.59
CA THR A 145 5.14 9.19 0.51
C THR A 145 5.79 9.01 -0.85
N LEU A 146 6.92 9.68 -1.11
CA LEU A 146 7.68 9.53 -2.34
C LEU A 146 8.17 8.10 -2.53
N MET A 147 8.72 7.50 -1.47
CA MET A 147 9.16 6.11 -1.46
C MET A 147 7.99 5.16 -1.77
N PHE A 148 6.84 5.36 -1.12
CA PHE A 148 5.65 4.55 -1.37
C PHE A 148 5.05 4.78 -2.75
N GLN A 149 5.10 6.00 -3.29
CA GLN A 149 4.55 6.34 -4.60
C GLN A 149 5.44 5.87 -5.76
N ALA A 150 6.74 5.67 -5.53
CA ALA A 150 7.67 5.20 -6.54
C ALA A 150 7.29 3.80 -7.05
N ALA A 151 6.93 2.86 -6.16
CA ALA A 151 6.54 1.50 -6.52
C ALA A 151 5.30 1.42 -7.45
N PRO A 152 4.13 2.01 -7.12
CA PRO A 152 2.97 2.00 -8.00
C PRO A 152 3.22 2.78 -9.29
N THR A 153 4.03 3.85 -9.25
CA THR A 153 4.40 4.59 -10.48
C THR A 153 5.22 3.72 -11.43
N LEU A 154 6.24 3.02 -10.90
CA LEU A 154 7.08 2.13 -11.69
C LEU A 154 6.26 0.96 -12.25
N PHE A 155 5.38 0.38 -11.43
CA PHE A 155 4.47 -0.66 -11.89
C PHE A 155 3.55 -0.18 -13.02
N SER A 156 2.88 0.96 -12.86
CA SER A 156 2.00 1.54 -13.90
C SER A 156 2.76 1.85 -15.19
N LEU A 157 3.98 2.40 -15.08
CA LEU A 157 4.84 2.67 -16.22
C LEU A 157 5.20 1.38 -16.99
N LEU A 158 5.65 0.34 -16.29
CA LEU A 158 6.00 -0.95 -16.90
C LEU A 158 4.77 -1.65 -17.49
N HIS A 159 3.64 -1.60 -16.79
CA HIS A 159 2.37 -2.16 -17.25
C HIS A 159 1.92 -1.51 -18.57
N MET A 160 2.07 -0.18 -18.67
CA MET A 160 1.79 0.57 -19.89
C MET A 160 2.81 0.27 -20.99
N ASP A 161 4.11 0.30 -20.71
CA ASP A 161 5.15 0.02 -21.72
C ASP A 161 4.98 -1.37 -22.35
N LEU A 162 4.71 -2.41 -21.55
CA LEU A 162 4.41 -3.75 -22.06
C LEU A 162 3.15 -3.75 -22.93
N GLY A 163 2.10 -3.03 -22.51
CA GLY A 163 0.86 -2.88 -23.26
C GLY A 163 1.05 -2.21 -24.62
N THR A 164 1.81 -1.13 -24.67
CA THR A 164 2.11 -0.40 -25.92
C THR A 164 2.94 -1.24 -26.90
N ARG A 165 3.80 -2.13 -26.39
CA ARG A 165 4.60 -3.06 -27.21
C ARG A 165 3.85 -4.35 -27.58
N GLY A 166 2.59 -4.51 -27.17
CA GLY A 166 1.82 -5.73 -27.38
C GLY A 166 2.41 -6.96 -26.67
N LYS A 167 3.24 -6.77 -25.64
CA LYS A 167 3.87 -7.85 -24.88
C LYS A 167 2.94 -8.33 -23.77
N SER A 168 3.04 -9.62 -23.45
CA SER A 168 2.32 -10.19 -22.30
C SER A 168 2.75 -9.51 -20.99
N ARG A 169 1.76 -9.18 -20.16
CA ARG A 169 1.96 -8.59 -18.82
C ARG A 169 2.09 -9.64 -17.73
N THR A 170 1.88 -10.92 -18.05
CA THR A 170 1.86 -12.02 -17.07
C THR A 170 3.14 -12.10 -16.25
N ARG A 171 4.32 -11.94 -16.87
CA ARG A 171 5.59 -11.97 -16.13
C ARG A 171 5.71 -10.84 -15.11
N LEU A 172 5.29 -9.63 -15.48
CA LEU A 172 5.28 -8.49 -14.56
C LEU A 172 4.38 -8.79 -13.36
N LEU A 173 3.15 -9.26 -13.63
CA LEU A 173 2.19 -9.60 -12.57
C LEU A 173 2.72 -10.68 -11.62
N LEU A 174 3.32 -11.75 -12.15
CA LEU A 174 3.89 -12.84 -11.34
C LEU A 174 5.07 -12.36 -10.49
N VAL A 175 5.99 -11.57 -11.06
CA VAL A 175 7.12 -11.01 -10.31
C VAL A 175 6.62 -10.08 -9.20
N THR A 176 5.67 -9.20 -9.50
CA THR A 176 5.08 -8.32 -8.48
C THR A 176 4.36 -9.12 -7.39
N ALA A 177 3.60 -10.16 -7.74
CA ALA A 177 2.96 -11.04 -6.77
C ALA A 177 3.98 -11.74 -5.86
N ALA A 178 5.09 -12.24 -6.42
CA ALA A 178 6.15 -12.87 -5.64
C ALA A 178 6.82 -11.88 -4.67
N LEU A 179 7.13 -10.67 -5.13
CA LEU A 179 7.70 -9.62 -4.28
C LEU A 179 6.76 -9.22 -3.13
N VAL A 180 5.46 -9.10 -3.44
CA VAL A 180 4.41 -8.82 -2.44
C VAL A 180 4.32 -9.93 -1.41
N ALA A 181 4.38 -11.20 -1.84
CA ALA A 181 4.36 -12.34 -0.92
C ALA A 181 5.56 -12.32 0.02
N ILE A 182 6.78 -12.11 -0.51
CA ILE A 182 8.00 -12.01 0.29
C ILE A 182 7.90 -10.85 1.29
N ALA A 183 7.51 -9.66 0.83
CA ALA A 183 7.38 -8.48 1.69
C ALA A 183 6.32 -8.68 2.79
N GLY A 184 5.18 -9.29 2.44
CA GLY A 184 4.12 -9.62 3.40
C GLY A 184 4.59 -10.60 4.46
N SER A 185 5.26 -11.68 4.06
CA SER A 185 5.76 -12.69 5.00
C SER A 185 6.83 -12.13 5.94
N ILE A 186 7.80 -11.37 5.43
CA ILE A 186 8.82 -10.71 6.26
C ILE A 186 8.15 -9.73 7.23
N GLY A 187 7.25 -8.88 6.72
CA GLY A 187 6.52 -7.91 7.55
C GLY A 187 5.74 -8.60 8.66
N GLY A 188 4.97 -9.64 8.33
CA GLY A 188 4.17 -10.39 9.31
C GLY A 188 5.04 -11.07 10.37
N TYR A 189 6.16 -11.68 9.97
CA TYR A 189 7.13 -12.24 10.91
C TYR A 189 7.69 -11.18 11.88
N THR A 190 8.10 -10.01 11.37
CA THR A 190 8.62 -8.93 12.22
C THR A 190 7.57 -8.39 13.20
N ALA A 191 6.31 -8.29 12.76
CA ALA A 191 5.21 -7.88 13.62
C ALA A 191 4.96 -8.89 14.74
N ALA A 192 4.95 -10.19 14.42
CA ALA A 192 4.83 -11.25 15.42
C ALA A 192 5.96 -11.19 16.47
N GLN A 193 7.21 -11.01 16.02
CA GLN A 193 8.37 -10.87 16.92
C GLN A 193 8.25 -9.67 17.86
N GLN A 194 7.74 -8.54 17.36
CA GLN A 194 7.49 -7.36 18.21
C GLN A 194 6.40 -7.64 19.25
N GLN A 195 5.31 -8.30 18.87
CA GLN A 195 4.24 -8.68 19.79
C GLN A 195 4.74 -9.63 20.89
N ILE A 196 5.57 -10.62 20.53
CA ILE A 196 6.18 -11.55 21.49
C ILE A 196 7.05 -10.80 22.51
N ARG A 197 7.94 -9.91 22.03
CA ARG A 197 8.82 -9.12 22.93
C ARG A 197 8.03 -8.25 23.90
N LEU A 198 6.93 -7.65 23.45
CA LEU A 198 6.07 -6.84 24.31
C LEU A 198 5.40 -7.69 25.40
N LEU A 199 4.93 -8.88 25.06
CA LEU A 199 4.37 -9.83 26.03
C LEU A 199 5.41 -10.22 27.09
N GLU A 200 6.60 -10.66 26.67
CA GLU A 200 7.68 -11.09 27.57
C GLU A 200 8.06 -9.97 28.57
N THR A 201 8.17 -8.73 28.07
CA THR A 201 8.49 -7.55 28.89
C THR A 201 7.37 -7.23 29.89
N SER A 202 6.10 -7.43 29.51
CA SER A 202 4.95 -7.17 30.40
C SER A 202 4.79 -8.22 31.51
N THR A 203 5.32 -9.42 31.32
CA THR A 203 5.23 -10.54 32.27
C THR A 203 6.38 -10.59 33.28
N GLN A 204 7.44 -9.79 33.13
CA GLN A 204 8.49 -9.69 34.16
C GLN A 204 8.01 -8.79 35.32
N PRO A 205 7.99 -9.29 36.58
CA PRO A 205 7.68 -8.44 37.72
C PRO A 205 8.77 -7.37 37.88
N SER A 206 8.35 -6.11 38.05
CA SER A 206 9.24 -5.00 38.38
C SER A 206 10.09 -5.36 39.61
N ARG A 207 11.40 -5.54 39.40
CA ARG A 207 12.36 -5.69 40.49
C ARG A 207 12.67 -4.33 41.12
#